data_AF-A0A5Q0H9Z2-F1
#
_entry.id   AF-A0A5Q0H9Z2-F1
#
_cell.length_a   1.000
_cell.length_b   1.000
_cell.length_c   1.000
_cell.angle_alpha   90.00
_cell.angle_beta   90.00
_cell.angle_gamma   90.00
#
_symmetry.space_group_name_H-M   'P 1'
#
loop_
_entity.id
_entity.type
_entity.pdbx_description
1 polymer ?
#
loop_
_entity_poly.entity_id
_entity_poly.type
_entity_poly.pdbx_seq_one_letter_code
_entity_poly.pdbx_strand_id
1 'polypeptide(L)'
;MNTETAPKGAGRAAGAGARPAHRLAACAATLVLALAGTVAVAPTARADDLPTGTFKLLTSQGGCADVEYVRSFWVAIRNNCATLDTGQQLVYDLLTKQIHALSNPGLCFESQAGLFGYALAMRACDNALPGQKWERYVVAAGGVYAVKPYNTPSAVLSTAAVDLGQALGVDAPVNPLAPAYTWTFTLL
;
A
#
# COMPACT_ATOMS: atom_id res chain seq x y z
N MET A 1 8.66 -21.95 -45.98
CA MET A 1 9.11 -20.89 -46.92
C MET A 1 7.86 -20.15 -47.37
N ASN A 2 7.72 -18.91 -46.94
CA ASN A 2 7.01 -17.83 -47.64
C ASN A 2 7.33 -16.54 -46.87
N THR A 3 8.03 -15.67 -47.58
CA THR A 3 8.44 -14.30 -47.23
C THR A 3 7.30 -13.34 -47.49
N GLU A 4 7.02 -12.40 -46.58
CA GLU A 4 6.29 -11.19 -46.94
C GLU A 4 6.67 -10.01 -46.05
N THR A 5 6.51 -8.82 -46.63
CA THR A 5 7.40 -7.67 -46.56
C THR A 5 6.85 -6.58 -45.65
N ALA A 6 7.74 -5.78 -45.05
CA ALA A 6 7.40 -4.56 -44.31
C ALA A 6 6.75 -3.48 -45.22
N PRO A 7 6.22 -2.40 -44.62
CA PRO A 7 6.91 -1.14 -44.88
C PRO A 7 7.12 -0.21 -43.67
N LYS A 8 8.10 0.67 -43.89
CA LYS A 8 8.81 1.59 -43.02
C LYS A 8 8.27 3.00 -43.26
N GLY A 9 7.74 3.66 -42.22
CA GLY A 9 7.27 5.05 -42.29
C GLY A 9 8.24 6.00 -41.61
N ALA A 10 8.91 6.85 -42.39
CA ALA A 10 9.76 7.95 -41.93
C ALA A 10 8.98 9.28 -42.03
N GLY A 11 9.00 10.09 -40.97
CA GLY A 11 8.43 11.44 -40.95
C GLY A 11 9.40 12.40 -40.27
N ARG A 12 9.94 13.34 -41.06
CA ARG A 12 10.96 14.33 -40.72
C ARG A 12 10.30 15.71 -40.80
N ALA A 13 10.51 16.60 -39.83
CA ALA A 13 10.35 18.04 -40.07
C ALA A 13 11.19 18.85 -39.07
N ALA A 14 12.17 19.55 -39.61
CA ALA A 14 12.93 20.62 -38.97
C ALA A 14 12.21 21.95 -39.20
N GLY A 15 12.31 22.87 -38.24
CA GLY A 15 11.83 24.25 -38.40
C GLY A 15 12.63 25.19 -37.50
N ALA A 16 13.69 25.77 -38.07
CA ALA A 16 14.43 26.89 -37.49
C ALA A 16 13.82 28.21 -37.99
N GLY A 17 13.56 29.14 -37.08
CA GLY A 17 13.12 30.50 -37.40
C GLY A 17 13.68 31.48 -36.36
N ALA A 18 14.47 32.45 -36.80
CA ALA A 18 15.20 33.40 -35.97
C ALA A 18 14.57 34.81 -36.02
N ARG A 19 14.49 35.45 -34.84
CA ARG A 19 14.71 36.89 -34.48
C ARG A 19 13.87 37.98 -35.21
N PRO A 20 13.46 39.12 -34.56
CA PRO A 20 14.36 40.04 -33.83
C PRO A 20 13.77 40.74 -32.58
N ALA A 21 14.63 41.58 -31.98
CA ALA A 21 14.52 42.28 -30.71
C ALA A 21 13.70 43.58 -30.72
N HIS A 22 13.06 43.91 -29.59
CA HIS A 22 12.78 45.29 -29.10
C HIS A 22 12.56 45.20 -27.57
N ARG A 23 13.50 45.70 -26.76
CA ARG A 23 13.52 46.99 -26.04
C ARG A 23 12.47 47.17 -24.93
N LEU A 24 13.02 47.33 -23.71
CA LEU A 24 12.63 48.25 -22.63
C LEU A 24 11.27 48.05 -21.95
N ALA A 25 11.29 47.71 -20.66
CA ALA A 25 10.75 48.58 -19.60
C ALA A 25 11.08 48.00 -18.22
N ALA A 26 11.67 48.85 -17.39
CA ALA A 26 11.90 48.60 -15.97
C ALA A 26 10.57 48.56 -15.21
N CYS A 27 10.41 47.57 -14.34
CA CYS A 27 9.61 47.71 -13.12
C CYS A 27 10.26 46.80 -12.07
N ALA A 28 11.15 47.40 -11.28
CA ALA A 28 11.68 46.80 -10.07
C ALA A 28 10.54 46.71 -9.05
N ALA A 29 9.80 45.60 -9.08
CA ALA A 29 8.94 45.20 -7.98
C ALA A 29 9.80 44.39 -7.01
N THR A 30 10.25 45.05 -5.94
CA THR A 30 10.88 44.41 -4.79
C THR A 30 9.84 43.54 -4.10
N LEU A 31 9.71 42.29 -4.55
CA LEU A 31 8.91 41.28 -3.88
C LEU A 31 9.71 40.78 -2.67
N VAL A 32 9.36 41.26 -1.49
CA VAL A 32 9.81 40.67 -0.22
C VAL A 32 9.10 39.32 -0.11
N LEU A 33 9.74 38.26 -0.62
CA LEU A 33 9.37 36.89 -0.27
C LEU A 33 9.71 36.72 1.21
N ALA A 34 8.70 36.91 2.07
CA ALA A 34 8.73 36.34 3.41
C ALA A 34 8.83 34.83 3.22
N LEU A 35 10.05 34.30 3.28
CA LEU A 35 10.34 32.91 3.54
C LEU A 35 9.85 32.61 4.96
N ALA A 36 8.53 32.55 5.12
CA ALA A 36 7.92 31.70 6.12
C ALA A 36 8.22 30.27 5.64
N GLY A 37 9.46 29.84 5.88
CA GLY A 37 9.84 28.44 5.78
C GLY A 37 8.98 27.70 6.80
N THR A 38 7.81 27.25 6.37
CA THR A 38 7.15 26.15 7.05
C THR A 38 8.13 25.00 6.92
N VAL A 39 8.89 24.76 7.99
CA VAL A 39 9.54 23.49 8.17
C VAL A 39 8.39 22.51 8.21
N ALA A 40 8.09 21.91 7.06
CA ALA A 40 7.22 20.76 7.00
C ALA A 40 7.95 19.70 7.83
N VAL A 41 7.59 19.61 9.10
CA VAL A 41 7.95 18.49 9.94
C VAL A 41 7.30 17.32 9.23
N ALA A 42 8.09 16.62 8.40
CA ALA A 42 7.69 15.33 7.89
C ALA A 42 7.29 14.54 9.14
N PRO A 43 6.02 14.09 9.26
CA PRO A 43 5.62 13.32 10.42
C PRO A 43 6.59 12.16 10.51
N THR A 44 7.36 12.11 11.58
CA THR A 44 8.12 10.93 11.95
C THR A 44 7.07 9.89 12.25
N ALA A 45 6.73 9.08 11.24
CA ALA A 45 5.74 8.03 11.34
C ALA A 45 6.20 7.06 12.42
N ARG A 46 5.68 7.26 13.64
CA ARG A 46 5.93 6.36 14.75
C ARG A 46 5.15 5.08 14.46
N ALA A 47 5.82 3.95 14.63
CA ALA A 47 5.14 2.66 14.68
C ALA A 47 4.16 2.70 15.87
N ASP A 48 2.88 2.62 15.57
CA ASP A 48 1.84 2.49 16.58
C ASP A 48 1.28 1.07 16.53
N ASP A 49 0.75 0.60 17.66
CA ASP A 49 0.00 -0.64 17.70
C ASP A 49 -1.25 -0.55 16.82
N LEU A 50 -1.64 -1.66 16.20
CA LEU A 50 -2.95 -1.76 15.54
C LEU A 50 -4.07 -1.57 16.58
N PRO A 51 -5.28 -1.15 16.15
CA PRO A 51 -6.41 -1.01 17.06
C PRO A 51 -6.66 -2.32 17.82
N THR A 52 -6.83 -2.23 19.14
CA THR A 52 -7.22 -3.37 19.97
C THR A 52 -8.71 -3.64 19.84
N GLY A 53 -9.10 -4.91 19.93
CA GLY A 53 -10.49 -5.36 19.70
C GLY A 53 -10.70 -5.92 18.29
N THR A 54 -11.97 -5.99 17.87
CA THR A 54 -12.34 -6.48 16.54
C THR A 54 -12.48 -5.28 15.60
N PHE A 55 -11.91 -5.38 14.41
CA PHE A 55 -11.93 -4.32 13.42
C PHE A 55 -12.01 -4.88 12.00
N LYS A 56 -12.25 -3.99 11.04
CA LYS A 56 -12.08 -4.25 9.61
C LYS A 56 -10.94 -3.41 9.05
N LEU A 57 -10.17 -3.99 8.13
CA LEU A 57 -9.18 -3.30 7.32
C LEU A 57 -9.82 -2.88 6.00
N LEU A 58 -10.03 -1.58 5.80
CA LEU A 58 -10.60 -1.03 4.58
C LEU A 58 -9.47 -0.50 3.71
N THR A 59 -9.42 -0.92 2.46
CA THR A 59 -8.46 -0.35 1.50
C THR A 59 -8.96 1.00 0.98
N SER A 60 -8.04 1.91 0.68
CA SER A 60 -8.37 3.19 0.05
C SER A 60 -8.93 3.05 -1.37
N GLN A 61 -8.78 1.88 -2.00
CA GLN A 61 -9.38 1.56 -3.30
C GLN A 61 -10.84 1.04 -3.17
N GLY A 62 -11.37 0.93 -1.96
CA GLY A 62 -12.65 0.31 -1.67
C GLY A 62 -12.55 -1.20 -1.47
N GLY A 63 -13.34 -1.71 -0.53
CA GLY A 63 -13.31 -3.12 -0.10
C GLY A 63 -12.61 -3.33 1.24
N CYS A 64 -12.71 -4.56 1.73
CA CYS A 64 -12.21 -5.00 3.02
C CYS A 64 -11.21 -6.14 2.82
N ALA A 65 -10.22 -6.24 3.70
CA ALA A 65 -9.44 -7.45 3.82
C ALA A 65 -10.35 -8.59 4.30
N ASP A 66 -10.30 -9.72 3.63
CA ASP A 66 -11.16 -10.87 3.84
C ASP A 66 -10.33 -12.16 3.85
N VAL A 67 -10.56 -13.02 4.84
CA VAL A 67 -9.90 -14.32 4.96
C VAL A 67 -10.83 -15.42 4.48
N GLU A 68 -10.49 -16.00 3.34
CA GLU A 68 -11.31 -17.02 2.68
C GLU A 68 -10.53 -18.33 2.47
N TYR A 69 -11.27 -19.44 2.40
CA TYR A 69 -10.73 -20.74 2.03
C TYR A 69 -10.89 -20.96 0.52
N VAL A 70 -9.80 -20.83 -0.22
CA VAL A 70 -9.79 -20.90 -1.69
C VAL A 70 -8.89 -22.05 -2.13
N ARG A 71 -9.41 -22.94 -2.99
CA ARG A 71 -8.65 -24.02 -3.63
C ARG A 71 -7.77 -24.83 -2.64
N SER A 72 -8.35 -25.16 -1.49
CA SER A 72 -7.74 -25.98 -0.44
C SER A 72 -6.72 -25.27 0.49
N PHE A 73 -6.60 -23.94 0.44
CA PHE A 73 -5.78 -23.18 1.37
C PHE A 73 -6.46 -21.87 1.78
N TRP A 74 -6.06 -21.34 2.94
CA TRP A 74 -6.55 -20.06 3.45
C TRP A 74 -5.74 -18.91 2.85
N VAL A 75 -6.44 -17.88 2.39
CA VAL A 75 -5.86 -16.69 1.79
C VAL A 75 -6.51 -15.44 2.36
N ALA A 76 -5.75 -14.35 2.39
CA ALA A 76 -6.32 -13.03 2.57
C ALA A 76 -6.48 -12.35 1.21
N ILE A 77 -7.67 -11.88 0.91
CA ILE A 77 -8.04 -11.21 -0.34
C ILE A 77 -8.69 -9.86 -0.04
N ARG A 78 -8.85 -9.03 -1.08
CA ARG A 78 -9.71 -7.86 -1.06
C ARG A 78 -11.11 -8.28 -1.55
N ASN A 79 -12.12 -8.11 -0.72
CA ASN A 79 -13.52 -8.35 -1.10
C ASN A 79 -14.41 -7.14 -0.78
N ASN A 80 -15.65 -7.14 -1.25
CA ASN A 80 -16.63 -6.12 -0.88
C ASN A 80 -16.93 -6.19 0.62
N CYS A 81 -16.93 -5.04 1.29
CA CYS A 81 -17.20 -4.98 2.71
C CYS A 81 -18.64 -5.44 3.03
N ALA A 82 -18.78 -6.45 3.87
CA ALA A 82 -20.05 -6.99 4.34
C ALA A 82 -20.14 -6.90 5.87
N THR A 83 -21.26 -6.42 6.42
CA THR A 83 -21.37 -6.05 7.84
C THR A 83 -21.09 -7.22 8.80
N LEU A 84 -21.63 -8.41 8.50
CA LEU A 84 -21.59 -9.58 9.39
C LEU A 84 -20.59 -10.65 8.97
N ASP A 85 -19.75 -10.38 7.97
CA ASP A 85 -18.78 -11.36 7.51
C ASP A 85 -17.65 -11.51 8.54
N THR A 86 -17.49 -12.71 9.09
CA THR A 86 -16.46 -13.01 10.10
C THR A 86 -15.07 -13.22 9.49
N GLY A 87 -14.97 -13.45 8.17
CA GLY A 87 -13.70 -13.43 7.43
C GLY A 87 -13.11 -12.03 7.30
N GLN A 88 -13.97 -11.00 7.33
CA GLN A 88 -13.57 -9.59 7.29
C GLN A 88 -13.38 -8.95 8.66
N GLN A 89 -13.75 -9.66 9.73
CA GLN A 89 -13.57 -9.24 11.11
C GLN A 89 -12.24 -9.73 11.62
N LEU A 90 -11.30 -8.80 11.78
CA LEU A 90 -9.94 -9.08 12.21
C LEU A 90 -9.77 -8.71 13.67
N VAL A 91 -8.91 -9.46 14.34
CA VAL A 91 -8.53 -9.25 15.73
C VAL A 91 -7.02 -9.07 15.79
N TYR A 92 -6.57 -8.09 16.57
CA TYR A 92 -5.16 -7.86 16.85
C TYR A 92 -4.86 -8.21 18.30
N ASP A 93 -3.97 -9.19 18.50
CA ASP A 93 -3.47 -9.53 19.82
C ASP A 93 -2.30 -8.60 20.19
N LEU A 94 -2.49 -7.79 21.24
CA LEU A 94 -1.50 -6.79 21.67
C LEU A 94 -0.22 -7.42 22.23
N LEU A 95 -0.32 -8.62 22.82
CA LEU A 95 0.81 -9.33 23.44
C LEU A 95 1.66 -10.01 22.38
N THR A 96 1.02 -10.67 21.41
CA THR A 96 1.74 -11.42 20.37
C THR A 96 2.03 -10.59 19.13
N LYS A 97 1.37 -9.43 18.97
CA LYS A 97 1.42 -8.54 17.81
C LYS A 97 0.90 -9.19 16.53
N GLN A 98 0.01 -10.16 16.64
CA GLN A 98 -0.52 -10.93 15.51
C GLN A 98 -1.90 -10.45 15.08
N ILE A 99 -2.20 -10.60 13.79
CA ILE A 99 -3.52 -10.35 13.19
C ILE A 99 -4.11 -11.71 12.78
N HIS A 100 -5.34 -12.00 13.18
CA HIS A 100 -6.10 -13.16 12.73
C HIS A 100 -7.56 -12.77 12.42
N ALA A 101 -8.26 -13.58 11.63
CA ALA A 101 -9.69 -13.39 11.38
C ALA A 101 -10.54 -14.10 12.44
N LEU A 102 -11.69 -13.54 12.76
CA LEU A 102 -12.66 -14.11 13.70
C LEU A 102 -13.17 -15.48 13.22
N SER A 103 -13.31 -15.65 11.91
CA SER A 103 -13.69 -16.93 11.28
C SER A 103 -12.67 -18.04 11.49
N ASN A 104 -11.40 -17.70 11.77
CA ASN A 104 -10.33 -18.68 11.91
C ASN A 104 -9.21 -18.20 12.87
N PRO A 105 -9.46 -18.21 14.19
CA PRO A 105 -8.54 -17.65 15.17
C PRO A 105 -7.23 -18.42 15.32
N GLY A 106 -7.12 -19.63 14.76
CA GLY A 106 -5.89 -20.41 14.74
C GLY A 106 -4.93 -20.02 13.61
N LEU A 107 -5.35 -19.16 12.68
CA LEU A 107 -4.56 -18.73 11.53
C LEU A 107 -4.24 -17.24 11.58
N CYS A 108 -2.95 -16.92 11.51
CA CYS A 108 -2.42 -15.57 11.56
C CYS A 108 -1.89 -15.13 10.20
N PHE A 109 -1.93 -13.82 9.97
CA PHE A 109 -1.27 -13.18 8.83
C PHE A 109 0.24 -13.39 8.94
N GLU A 110 0.86 -13.91 7.89
CA GLU A 110 2.30 -14.13 7.82
C GLU A 110 2.89 -13.49 6.56
N SER A 111 3.83 -12.58 6.75
CA SER A 111 4.73 -12.12 5.69
C SER A 111 5.86 -13.14 5.52
N GLN A 112 5.90 -13.80 4.37
CA GLN A 112 6.94 -14.77 4.01
C GLN A 112 7.75 -14.27 2.82
N ALA A 113 9.08 -14.46 2.87
CA ALA A 113 9.93 -14.25 1.72
C ALA A 113 9.64 -15.32 0.66
N GLY A 114 9.28 -14.89 -0.54
CA GLY A 114 9.06 -15.73 -1.71
C GLY A 114 10.08 -15.46 -2.81
N LEU A 115 10.03 -16.28 -3.87
CA LEU A 115 10.95 -16.18 -5.00
C LEU A 115 10.86 -14.84 -5.76
N PHE A 116 9.71 -14.15 -5.66
CA PHE A 116 9.37 -12.94 -6.41
C PHE A 116 9.06 -11.73 -5.51
N GLY A 117 9.46 -11.75 -4.24
CA GLY A 117 9.13 -10.71 -3.26
C GLY A 117 8.53 -11.29 -1.98
N TYR A 118 7.75 -10.50 -1.25
CA TYR A 118 7.07 -11.00 -0.06
C TYR A 118 5.64 -11.39 -0.39
N ALA A 119 5.21 -12.53 0.13
CA ALA A 119 3.83 -12.99 0.01
C ALA A 119 3.15 -12.90 1.37
N LEU A 120 1.86 -12.59 1.35
CA LEU A 120 1.01 -12.77 2.51
C LEU A 120 0.46 -14.20 2.49
N ALA A 121 0.59 -14.90 3.61
CA ALA A 121 -0.02 -16.21 3.82
C ALA A 121 -0.83 -16.23 5.11
N MET A 122 -1.80 -17.14 5.17
CA MET A 122 -2.49 -17.50 6.41
C MET A 122 -1.85 -18.79 6.94
N ARG A 123 -1.24 -18.73 8.11
CA ARG A 123 -0.51 -19.86 8.72
C ARG A 123 -0.93 -20.04 10.17
N ALA A 124 -0.69 -21.24 10.71
CA ALA A 124 -0.91 -21.47 12.13
C ALA A 124 -0.18 -20.40 12.96
N CYS A 125 -0.87 -19.80 13.91
CA CYS A 125 -0.30 -18.76 14.74
C CYS A 125 0.89 -19.29 15.54
N ASP A 126 2.04 -18.63 15.43
CA ASP A 126 3.28 -18.93 16.12
C ASP A 126 3.97 -17.62 16.56
N ASN A 127 4.01 -17.40 17.87
CA ASN A 127 4.54 -16.19 18.49
C ASN A 127 6.07 -16.03 18.30
N ALA A 128 6.76 -17.10 17.92
CA ALA A 128 8.19 -17.08 17.63
C ALA A 128 8.49 -16.47 16.25
N LEU A 129 7.54 -16.49 15.32
CA LEU A 129 7.76 -16.06 13.93
C LEU A 129 7.65 -14.53 13.79
N PRO A 130 8.74 -13.82 13.45
CA PRO A 130 8.68 -12.37 13.25
C PRO A 130 7.82 -11.98 12.04
N GLY A 131 7.63 -12.88 11.09
CA GLY A 131 6.74 -12.67 9.94
C GLY A 131 5.26 -12.61 10.28
N GLN A 132 4.87 -13.07 11.47
CA GLN A 132 3.49 -12.98 11.95
C GLN A 132 3.22 -11.78 12.84
N LYS A 133 4.22 -10.90 13.04
CA LYS A 133 4.10 -9.71 13.88
C LYS A 133 3.88 -8.49 13.01
N TRP A 134 2.91 -7.65 13.39
CA TRP A 134 2.44 -6.53 12.61
C TRP A 134 2.27 -5.26 13.44
N GLU A 135 2.53 -4.13 12.81
CA GLU A 135 2.40 -2.77 13.36
C GLU A 135 1.78 -1.85 12.31
N ARG A 136 1.24 -0.70 12.73
CA ARG A 136 0.73 0.32 11.80
C ARG A 136 1.63 1.55 11.78
N TYR A 137 1.63 2.24 10.64
CA TYR A 137 2.35 3.49 10.44
C TYR A 137 1.38 4.53 9.91
N VAL A 138 1.36 5.71 10.54
CA VAL A 138 0.62 6.85 10.00
C VAL A 138 1.35 7.31 8.73
N VAL A 139 0.70 7.18 7.59
CA VAL A 139 1.27 7.61 6.30
C VAL A 139 0.67 8.94 5.85
N ALA A 140 -0.58 9.25 6.23
CA ALA A 140 -1.19 10.55 6.00
C ALA A 140 -2.07 10.99 7.18
N ALA A 141 -2.38 12.29 7.24
CA ALA A 141 -3.37 12.81 8.18
C ALA A 141 -4.75 12.17 7.94
N GLY A 142 -5.60 12.14 8.98
CA GLY A 142 -6.98 11.68 8.85
C GLY A 142 -7.18 10.17 9.00
N GLY A 143 -6.26 9.45 9.66
CA GLY A 143 -6.45 8.04 9.98
C GLY A 143 -6.18 7.10 8.81
N VAL A 144 -5.25 7.46 7.94
CA VAL A 144 -4.78 6.63 6.83
C VAL A 144 -3.41 6.04 7.20
N TYR A 145 -3.33 4.71 7.15
CA TYR A 145 -2.20 3.96 7.68
C TYR A 145 -1.63 2.99 6.65
N ALA A 146 -0.35 2.65 6.81
CA ALA A 146 0.21 1.42 6.26
C ALA A 146 0.28 0.36 7.37
N VAL A 147 0.08 -0.90 7.00
CA VAL A 147 0.23 -2.05 7.91
C VAL A 147 1.53 -2.77 7.54
N LYS A 148 2.41 -3.01 8.51
CA LYS A 148 3.80 -3.39 8.26
C LYS A 148 4.18 -4.63 9.07
N PRO A 149 4.82 -5.63 8.46
CA PRO A 149 5.37 -6.77 9.17
C PRO A 149 6.72 -6.44 9.84
N TYR A 150 7.03 -7.08 10.97
CA TYR A 150 8.27 -6.84 11.71
C TYR A 150 9.50 -7.43 11.02
N ASN A 151 9.35 -8.54 10.30
CA ASN A 151 10.48 -9.21 9.65
C ASN A 151 11.04 -8.45 8.45
N THR A 152 10.28 -7.52 7.87
CA THR A 152 10.59 -6.91 6.57
C THR A 152 10.25 -5.42 6.59
N PRO A 153 11.09 -4.60 7.25
CA PRO A 153 10.71 -3.25 7.63
C PRO A 153 10.64 -2.25 6.47
N SER A 154 10.98 -2.66 5.25
CA SER A 154 10.79 -1.88 4.03
C SER A 154 9.50 -2.23 3.29
N ALA A 155 8.74 -3.24 3.73
CA ALA A 155 7.54 -3.72 3.05
C ALA A 155 6.27 -3.43 3.84
N VAL A 156 5.13 -3.39 3.18
CA VAL A 156 3.80 -3.11 3.77
C VAL A 156 2.74 -4.02 3.15
N LEU A 157 1.66 -4.25 3.89
CA LEU A 157 0.45 -4.90 3.39
C LEU A 157 -0.08 -4.14 2.19
N SER A 158 -0.34 -4.88 1.11
CA SER A 158 -0.51 -4.32 -0.22
C SER A 158 -1.68 -4.97 -0.94
N THR A 159 -2.38 -4.15 -1.71
CA THR A 159 -3.33 -4.56 -2.75
C THR A 159 -2.71 -4.42 -4.15
N ALA A 160 -1.39 -4.25 -4.27
CA ALA A 160 -0.69 -4.12 -5.55
C ALA A 160 -0.26 -5.46 -6.16
N ALA A 161 -0.13 -6.52 -5.35
CA ALA A 161 0.29 -7.87 -5.78
C ALA A 161 -0.75 -8.64 -6.64
N VAL A 162 -1.57 -7.93 -7.43
CA VAL A 162 -2.85 -8.40 -8.00
C VAL A 162 -2.72 -9.25 -9.27
N ASP A 163 -1.65 -10.03 -9.43
CA ASP A 163 -1.58 -10.99 -10.55
C ASP A 163 -2.44 -12.25 -10.30
N LEU A 164 -2.95 -12.44 -9.08
CA LEU A 164 -3.81 -13.56 -8.68
C LEU A 164 -5.18 -13.13 -8.14
N GLY A 165 -5.85 -12.19 -8.83
CA GLY A 165 -7.30 -12.02 -8.68
C GLY A 165 -7.79 -11.66 -7.27
N GLN A 166 -7.39 -10.49 -6.77
CA GLN A 166 -7.75 -9.90 -5.47
C GLN A 166 -6.92 -10.34 -4.25
N ALA A 167 -5.97 -11.26 -4.38
CA ALA A 167 -5.10 -11.62 -3.26
C ALA A 167 -4.35 -10.41 -2.69
N LEU A 168 -4.30 -10.31 -1.35
CA LEU A 168 -3.46 -9.35 -0.66
C LEU A 168 -2.01 -9.84 -0.67
N GLY A 169 -1.07 -8.90 -0.69
CA GLY A 169 0.37 -9.18 -0.69
C GLY A 169 1.13 -8.34 0.31
N VAL A 170 2.45 -8.47 0.28
CA VAL A 170 3.38 -7.64 1.05
C VAL A 170 4.42 -7.10 0.08
N ASP A 171 4.49 -5.78 -0.06
CA ASP A 171 5.35 -5.15 -1.07
C ASP A 171 6.17 -4.02 -0.47
N ALA A 172 7.36 -3.79 -1.01
CA ALA A 172 8.10 -2.57 -0.74
C ALA A 172 7.42 -1.41 -1.50
N PRO A 173 6.76 -0.46 -0.82
CA PRO A 173 6.01 0.56 -1.51
C PRO A 173 6.97 1.55 -2.18
N VAL A 174 6.83 1.75 -3.48
CA VAL A 174 7.53 2.84 -4.19
C VAL A 174 7.04 4.21 -3.69
N ASN A 175 5.75 4.28 -3.33
CA ASN A 175 5.12 5.43 -2.70
C ASN A 175 4.16 4.94 -1.59
N PRO A 176 4.47 5.13 -0.29
CA PRO A 176 3.64 4.66 0.82
C PRO A 176 2.27 5.36 0.92
N LEU A 177 2.08 6.46 0.18
CA LEU A 177 0.80 7.17 0.07
C LEU A 177 -0.08 6.65 -1.07
N ALA A 178 0.41 5.73 -1.90
CA ALA A 178 -0.39 5.22 -3.00
C ALA A 178 -1.57 4.39 -2.46
N PRO A 179 -2.78 4.50 -3.05
CA PRO A 179 -3.98 3.82 -2.56
C PRO A 179 -3.84 2.31 -2.33
N ALA A 180 -2.90 1.68 -3.05
CA ALA A 180 -2.66 0.26 -2.94
C ALA A 180 -2.05 -0.17 -1.59
N TYR A 181 -1.45 0.77 -0.85
CA TYR A 181 -0.72 0.52 0.41
C TYR A 181 -1.37 1.18 1.62
N THR A 182 -2.46 1.91 1.40
CA THR A 182 -3.11 2.73 2.42
C THR A 182 -4.43 2.12 2.88
N TRP A 183 -4.57 2.05 4.20
CA TRP A 183 -5.64 1.36 4.91
C TRP A 183 -6.28 2.28 5.94
N THR A 184 -7.57 2.09 6.17
CA THR A 184 -8.29 2.65 7.32
C THR A 184 -8.83 1.51 8.18
N PHE A 185 -9.01 1.78 9.47
CA PHE A 185 -9.53 0.82 10.43
C PHE A 185 -10.93 1.21 10.84
N THR A 186 -11.85 0.25 10.84
CA THR A 186 -13.20 0.43 11.42
C THR A 186 -13.35 -0.51 12.60
N LEU A 187 -13.43 0.03 13.82
CA LEU A 187 -13.75 -0.74 15.03
C LEU A 187 -15.21 -1.19 15.00
N LEU A 188 -15.48 -2.38 15.54
CA LEU A 188 -16.82 -3.00 15.60
C LEU A 188 -17.34 -3.10 17.03
#